data_AF-A0A9P5NXX9-F1
#
_entry.id   AF-A0A9P5NXX9-F1
#
_cell.length_a   1.000
_cell.length_b   1.000
_cell.length_c   1.000
_cell.angle_alpha   90.00
_cell.angle_beta   90.00
_cell.angle_gamma   90.00
#
_symmetry.space_group_name_H-M   'P 1'
#
loop_
_entity.id
_entity.type
_entity.pdbx_description
1 polymer ?
#
loop_
_entity_poly.entity_id
_entity_poly.type
_entity_poly.pdbx_seq_one_letter_code
_entity_poly.pdbx_strand_id
1 'polypeptide(L)'
;MCPNLLFLELDIIFRRHDSVFFDDDDFRSLPPLPSTSIPLLKSFRGSRPAIKMFVPRRPVESVCFDQAYWPECVDIFSDISRSTRSVDTLIYAGSGVQPSVLKNMYKTLTGLRKLRLELPKYGSTIPDQDPRSSNPGTVVGKRAQKINEFPSSGFLYPHSVHILYLTYLYCIALGKVNLPEGLEILELKTDMHLDRPELDSNERHDVVNSDKEIISRYGQPYTHEMACSILDSISILYPKMKHIQIINQDRTSRWTVTRYHFYALKWARDERSNWTYTDLKEECSRSEDDYKFDSIA
;
A
#
# COMPACT_ATOMS: atom_id res chain seq x y z
N MET A 1 32.82 -3.43 10.76
CA MET A 1 31.78 -3.62 11.80
C MET A 1 31.08 -2.29 11.98
N CYS A 2 29.74 -2.26 11.97
CA CYS A 2 28.95 -1.04 12.07
C CYS A 2 28.00 -1.14 13.29
N PRO A 3 28.53 -0.96 14.52
CA PRO A 3 27.80 -1.32 15.74
C PRO A 3 26.54 -0.48 15.98
N ASN A 4 26.49 0.76 15.48
CA ASN A 4 25.42 1.72 15.70
C ASN A 4 24.49 1.90 14.49
N LEU A 5 24.63 1.08 13.44
CA LEU A 5 23.80 1.20 12.25
C LEU A 5 22.38 0.66 12.53
N LEU A 6 21.41 1.56 12.60
CA LEU A 6 20.00 1.25 12.91
C LEU A 6 19.15 1.00 11.66
N PHE A 7 19.53 1.60 10.53
CA PHE A 7 18.83 1.53 9.26
C PHE A 7 19.80 1.16 8.15
N LEU A 8 19.39 0.25 7.28
CA LEU A 8 20.14 -0.11 6.09
C LEU A 8 19.19 -0.12 4.89
N GLU A 9 19.51 0.72 3.91
CA GLU A 9 18.86 0.74 2.62
C GLU A 9 19.87 0.29 1.58
N LEU A 10 19.52 -0.79 0.89
CA LEU A 10 20.26 -1.29 -0.25
C LEU A 10 19.40 -1.04 -1.48
N ASP A 11 19.49 0.19 -1.98
CA ASP A 11 18.91 0.56 -3.26
C ASP A 11 19.78 -0.02 -4.38
N ILE A 12 19.54 -1.30 -4.67
CA ILE A 12 20.05 -1.91 -5.89
C ILE A 12 19.08 -1.48 -6.97
N ILE A 13 19.28 -0.24 -7.43
CA ILE A 13 18.61 0.27 -8.61
C ILE A 13 18.97 -0.71 -9.72
N PHE A 14 18.02 -1.58 -10.07
CA PHE A 14 17.99 -2.26 -11.35
C PHE A 14 17.83 -1.15 -12.39
N ARG A 15 18.92 -0.44 -12.69
CA ARG A 15 18.96 0.50 -13.80
C ARG A 15 18.69 -0.35 -15.02
N ARG A 16 17.45 -0.27 -15.49
CA ARG A 16 16.86 -0.87 -16.69
C ARG A 16 17.60 -0.50 -17.99
N HIS A 17 18.85 -0.08 -17.92
CA HIS A 17 19.57 0.43 -19.07
C HIS A 17 19.97 -0.66 -20.04
N ASP A 18 20.11 -1.91 -19.59
CA ASP A 18 20.20 -3.10 -20.45
C ASP A 18 19.63 -4.28 -19.66
N SER A 19 19.07 -5.27 -20.33
CA SER A 19 18.30 -6.42 -19.80
C SER A 19 19.04 -7.37 -18.82
N VAL A 20 20.10 -6.92 -18.16
CA VAL A 20 20.84 -7.69 -17.16
C VAL A 20 20.10 -7.54 -15.83
N PHE A 21 19.18 -8.46 -15.59
CA PHE A 21 18.69 -8.69 -14.24
C PHE A 21 19.88 -9.20 -13.42
N PHE A 22 20.27 -8.48 -12.36
CA PHE A 22 21.09 -9.08 -11.30
C PHE A 22 20.33 -10.32 -10.82
N ASP A 23 20.87 -11.49 -11.14
CA ASP A 23 20.33 -12.76 -10.71
C ASP A 23 20.59 -12.89 -9.20
N ASP A 24 19.81 -13.74 -8.51
CA ASP A 24 20.08 -14.14 -7.13
C ASP A 24 21.55 -14.59 -6.96
N ASP A 25 22.18 -15.06 -8.04
CA ASP A 25 23.57 -15.51 -8.10
C ASP A 25 24.61 -14.43 -7.77
N ASP A 26 24.38 -13.16 -8.10
CA ASP A 26 25.33 -12.09 -7.78
C ASP A 26 25.45 -11.87 -6.27
N PHE A 27 24.34 -12.06 -5.54
CA PHE A 27 24.35 -12.03 -4.08
C PHE A 27 24.90 -13.29 -3.43
N ARG A 28 24.86 -14.45 -4.13
CA ARG A 28 25.51 -15.68 -3.64
C ARG A 28 27.03 -15.54 -3.63
N SER A 29 27.59 -14.64 -4.43
CA SER A 29 29.02 -14.35 -4.45
C SER A 29 29.51 -13.57 -3.23
N LEU A 30 28.61 -12.85 -2.55
CA LEU A 30 28.95 -12.10 -1.35
C LEU A 30 29.16 -13.05 -0.16
N PRO A 31 30.26 -12.91 0.60
CA PRO A 31 30.49 -13.73 1.77
C PRO A 31 29.36 -13.52 2.79
N PRO A 32 28.94 -14.57 3.52
CA PRO A 32 27.90 -14.45 4.51
C PRO A 32 28.32 -13.44 5.58
N LEU A 33 27.54 -12.35 5.72
CA LEU A 33 27.84 -11.33 6.69
C LEU A 33 27.54 -11.87 8.11
N PRO A 34 28.51 -11.89 9.04
CA PRO A 34 28.25 -12.29 10.43
C PRO A 34 27.10 -11.48 11.02
N SER A 35 26.24 -12.12 11.82
CA SER A 35 25.13 -11.43 12.50
C SER A 35 25.61 -10.31 13.42
N THR A 36 26.83 -10.43 13.95
CA THR A 36 27.50 -9.43 14.79
C THR A 36 28.00 -8.19 14.05
N SER A 37 27.98 -8.18 12.72
CA SER A 37 28.48 -7.04 11.93
C SER A 37 27.60 -5.80 12.07
N ILE A 38 26.30 -6.00 12.29
CA ILE A 38 25.26 -4.97 12.40
C ILE A 38 24.25 -5.38 13.49
N PRO A 39 24.63 -5.34 14.76
CA PRO A 39 23.85 -5.94 15.85
C PRO A 39 22.57 -5.16 16.20
N LEU A 40 22.46 -3.89 15.79
CA LEU A 40 21.35 -2.99 16.13
C LEU A 40 20.46 -2.63 14.93
N LEU A 41 20.49 -3.41 13.85
CA LEU A 41 19.68 -3.16 12.66
C LEU A 41 18.19 -3.28 12.99
N LYS A 42 17.46 -2.16 13.01
CA LYS A 42 16.02 -2.08 13.32
C LYS A 42 15.15 -2.01 12.07
N SER A 43 15.63 -1.37 11.01
CA SER A 43 14.88 -1.24 9.77
C SER A 43 15.75 -1.54 8.56
N PHE A 44 15.18 -2.28 7.62
CA PHE A 44 15.86 -2.74 6.42
C PHE A 44 15.03 -2.48 5.17
N ARG A 45 15.65 -1.94 4.12
CA ARG A 45 15.06 -1.83 2.78
C ARG A 45 15.96 -2.49 1.76
N GLY A 46 15.39 -3.33 0.91
CA GLY A 46 16.12 -3.89 -0.22
C GLY A 46 15.43 -5.09 -0.88
N SER A 47 16.18 -5.69 -1.79
CA SER A 47 15.78 -6.84 -2.60
C SER A 47 15.67 -8.14 -1.81
N ARG A 48 15.13 -9.20 -2.44
CA ARG A 48 14.97 -10.52 -1.82
C ARG A 48 16.31 -11.10 -1.36
N PRO A 49 17.38 -11.12 -2.18
CA PRO A 49 18.69 -11.59 -1.72
C PRO A 49 19.24 -10.78 -0.54
N ALA A 50 19.02 -9.47 -0.55
CA ALA A 50 19.46 -8.59 0.51
C ALA A 50 18.72 -8.89 1.82
N ILE A 51 17.39 -9.07 1.78
CA ILE A 51 16.61 -9.50 2.95
C ILE A 51 17.14 -10.84 3.49
N LYS A 52 17.38 -11.83 2.62
CA LYS A 52 17.92 -13.15 3.02
C LYS A 52 19.25 -13.05 3.77
N MET A 53 20.10 -12.10 3.39
CA MET A 53 21.41 -11.89 4.00
C MET A 53 21.37 -11.04 5.27
N PHE A 54 20.56 -9.99 5.27
CA PHE A 54 20.60 -8.94 6.30
C PHE A 54 19.55 -9.10 7.39
N VAL A 55 18.39 -9.70 7.15
CA VAL A 55 17.31 -9.76 8.15
C VAL A 55 17.48 -10.89 9.18
N PRO A 56 17.76 -12.15 8.79
CA PRO A 56 17.82 -13.25 9.75
C PRO A 56 18.83 -13.01 10.87
N ARG A 57 18.44 -13.38 12.10
CA ARG A 57 19.26 -13.28 13.33
C ARG A 57 19.66 -11.85 13.73
N ARG A 58 18.99 -10.83 13.19
CA ARG A 58 19.17 -9.42 13.56
C ARG A 58 17.85 -8.84 14.09
N PRO A 59 17.86 -7.79 14.93
CA PRO A 59 16.67 -7.29 15.60
C PRO A 59 15.83 -6.36 14.71
N VAL A 60 15.50 -6.81 13.50
CA VAL A 60 14.75 -6.01 12.52
C VAL A 60 13.27 -6.01 12.91
N GLU A 61 12.70 -4.81 12.99
CA GLU A 61 11.29 -4.54 13.33
C GLU A 61 10.51 -4.06 12.10
N SER A 62 11.20 -3.42 11.14
CA SER A 62 10.60 -2.87 9.92
C SER A 62 11.33 -3.32 8.65
N VAL A 63 10.60 -3.86 7.69
CA VAL A 63 11.13 -4.33 6.41
C VAL A 63 10.42 -3.66 5.25
N CYS A 64 11.18 -3.13 4.30
CA CYS A 64 10.70 -2.66 3.01
C CYS A 64 11.26 -3.54 1.90
N PHE A 65 10.38 -4.30 1.26
CA PHE A 65 10.69 -5.16 0.14
C PHE A 65 10.36 -4.46 -1.16
N ASP A 66 11.40 -4.13 -1.93
CA ASP A 66 11.34 -3.23 -3.09
C ASP A 66 11.27 -3.93 -4.46
N GLN A 67 11.24 -5.27 -4.49
CA GLN A 67 11.20 -6.02 -5.75
C GLN A 67 9.78 -6.41 -6.14
N ALA A 68 9.32 -5.87 -7.27
CA ALA A 68 7.92 -5.92 -7.66
C ALA A 68 7.48 -7.08 -8.57
N TYR A 69 8.41 -7.93 -9.03
CA TYR A 69 8.16 -8.77 -10.22
C TYR A 69 8.25 -10.28 -10.00
N TRP A 70 8.34 -10.78 -8.76
CA TRP A 70 8.64 -12.19 -8.52
C TRP A 70 7.45 -12.93 -7.87
N PRO A 71 6.72 -13.80 -8.61
CA PRO A 71 5.62 -14.59 -8.05
C PRO A 71 6.08 -15.62 -7.00
N GLU A 72 7.40 -15.85 -6.89
CA GLU A 72 8.02 -16.87 -6.03
C GLU A 72 8.48 -16.32 -4.67
N CYS A 73 8.02 -15.13 -4.26
CA CYS A 73 8.36 -14.53 -2.96
C CYS A 73 7.73 -15.23 -1.74
N VAL A 74 7.29 -16.48 -1.85
CA VAL A 74 6.71 -17.21 -0.72
C VAL A 74 7.77 -17.48 0.36
N ASP A 75 9.01 -17.76 -0.02
CA ASP A 75 10.07 -18.07 0.96
C ASP A 75 10.53 -16.85 1.78
N ILE A 76 10.38 -15.62 1.25
CA ILE A 76 10.96 -14.43 1.86
C ILE A 76 10.39 -14.12 3.25
N PHE A 77 9.10 -14.39 3.47
CA PHE A 77 8.50 -14.14 4.77
C PHE A 77 9.03 -15.10 5.85
N SER A 78 9.50 -16.29 5.47
CA SER A 78 10.20 -17.20 6.38
C SER A 78 11.58 -16.67 6.75
N ASP A 79 12.25 -15.92 5.88
CA ASP A 79 13.52 -15.28 6.21
C ASP A 79 13.30 -14.05 7.09
N ILE A 80 12.26 -13.26 6.81
CA ILE A 80 11.85 -12.13 7.63
C ILE A 80 11.48 -12.58 9.05
N SER A 81 10.75 -13.69 9.19
CA SER A 81 10.36 -14.24 10.50
C SER A 81 11.53 -14.75 11.34
N ARG A 82 12.73 -14.92 10.75
CA ARG A 82 13.96 -15.28 11.46
C ARG A 82 14.69 -14.07 12.08
N SER A 83 14.13 -12.87 11.99
CA SER A 83 14.54 -11.73 12.81
C SER A 83 14.51 -12.09 14.30
N THR A 84 15.41 -11.52 15.11
CA THR A 84 15.38 -11.72 16.58
C THR A 84 14.34 -10.84 17.27
N ARG A 85 13.73 -9.91 16.55
CA ARG A 85 12.59 -9.12 16.98
C ARG A 85 11.39 -9.44 16.09
N SER A 86 10.20 -9.25 16.64
CA SER A 86 8.98 -9.37 15.84
C SER A 86 8.93 -8.22 14.83
N VAL A 87 8.82 -8.54 13.55
CA VAL A 87 8.61 -7.54 12.51
C VAL A 87 7.17 -7.04 12.61
N ASP A 88 7.01 -5.77 12.95
CA ASP A 88 5.71 -5.13 13.11
C ASP A 88 5.30 -4.29 11.90
N THR A 89 6.27 -3.94 11.04
CA THR A 89 6.05 -3.11 9.86
C THR A 89 6.60 -3.78 8.61
N LEU A 90 5.74 -3.95 7.61
CA LEU A 90 6.11 -4.49 6.31
C LEU A 90 5.62 -3.56 5.21
N ILE A 91 6.54 -3.13 4.36
CA ILE A 91 6.24 -2.45 3.11
C ILE A 91 6.51 -3.43 1.98
N TYR A 92 5.47 -3.85 1.28
CA TYR A 92 5.55 -4.72 0.12
C TYR A 92 5.28 -3.88 -1.14
N ALA A 93 6.36 -3.45 -1.82
CA ALA A 93 6.27 -2.61 -3.01
C ALA A 93 6.05 -3.43 -4.30
N GLY A 94 5.51 -4.65 -4.19
CA GLY A 94 5.20 -5.47 -5.35
C GLY A 94 3.83 -5.20 -5.93
N SER A 95 3.78 -5.05 -7.26
CA SER A 95 2.53 -4.80 -7.98
C SER A 95 1.66 -6.06 -7.98
N GLY A 96 0.41 -5.94 -7.53
CA GLY A 96 -0.58 -7.02 -7.63
C GLY A 96 -0.32 -8.17 -6.66
N VAL A 97 -0.48 -7.90 -5.36
CA VAL A 97 -0.28 -8.90 -4.31
C VAL A 97 -1.31 -10.03 -4.45
N GLN A 98 -0.83 -11.22 -4.79
CA GLN A 98 -1.70 -12.39 -4.90
C GLN A 98 -2.22 -12.84 -3.53
N PRO A 99 -3.44 -13.41 -3.45
CA PRO A 99 -3.98 -13.94 -2.19
C PRO A 99 -3.08 -15.00 -1.53
N SER A 100 -2.32 -15.78 -2.31
CA SER A 100 -1.35 -16.77 -1.83
C SER A 100 -0.21 -16.11 -1.04
N VAL A 101 0.31 -14.97 -1.51
CA VAL A 101 1.37 -14.19 -0.87
C VAL A 101 0.87 -13.64 0.46
N LEU A 102 -0.33 -13.05 0.51
CA LEU A 102 -0.95 -12.55 1.74
C LEU A 102 -1.23 -13.67 2.75
N LYS A 103 -1.72 -14.82 2.27
CA LYS A 103 -1.94 -16.00 3.12
C LYS A 103 -0.65 -16.48 3.77
N ASN A 104 0.46 -16.44 3.03
CA ASN A 104 1.74 -16.84 3.61
C ASN A 104 2.28 -15.79 4.58
N MET A 105 2.22 -14.50 4.21
CA MET A 105 2.58 -13.39 5.08
C MET A 105 1.86 -13.45 6.43
N TYR A 106 0.55 -13.70 6.42
CA TYR A 106 -0.27 -13.90 7.62
C TYR A 106 0.25 -15.04 8.50
N LYS A 107 0.62 -16.19 7.90
CA LYS A 107 1.08 -17.36 8.65
C LYS A 107 2.44 -17.14 9.31
N THR A 108 3.32 -16.36 8.68
CA THR A 108 4.71 -16.21 9.13
C THR A 108 4.95 -14.98 9.98
N LEU A 109 4.21 -13.88 9.74
CA LEU A 109 4.43 -12.57 10.38
C LEU A 109 3.29 -12.25 11.35
N THR A 110 3.18 -13.03 12.43
CA THR A 110 2.07 -12.95 13.39
C THR A 110 2.05 -11.66 14.22
N GLY A 111 3.19 -10.97 14.34
CA GLY A 111 3.29 -9.69 15.05
C GLY A 111 3.13 -8.45 14.18
N LEU A 112 2.70 -8.60 12.92
CA LEU A 112 2.56 -7.48 12.00
C LEU A 112 1.44 -6.53 12.42
N ARG A 113 1.78 -5.24 12.61
CA ARG A 113 0.86 -4.16 13.01
C ARG A 113 0.62 -3.15 11.89
N LYS A 114 1.60 -2.97 10.99
CA LYS A 114 1.54 -2.07 9.84
C LYS A 114 1.91 -2.81 8.55
N LEU A 115 1.06 -2.67 7.55
CA LEU A 115 1.25 -3.28 6.23
C LEU A 115 1.01 -2.23 5.15
N ARG A 116 2.01 -1.98 4.31
CA ARG A 116 1.87 -1.22 3.07
C ARG A 116 1.87 -2.15 1.88
N LEU A 117 0.84 -2.07 1.06
CA LEU A 117 0.70 -2.83 -0.19
C LEU A 117 0.63 -1.88 -1.37
N GLU A 118 1.23 -2.25 -2.49
CA GLU A 118 0.99 -1.57 -3.76
C GLU A 118 -0.24 -2.18 -4.45
N LEU A 119 -1.25 -1.35 -4.69
CA LEU A 119 -2.43 -1.75 -5.43
C LEU A 119 -2.04 -2.09 -6.87
N PRO A 120 -2.64 -3.14 -7.46
CA PRO A 120 -2.42 -3.44 -8.86
C PRO A 120 -2.82 -2.27 -9.74
N LYS A 121 -2.08 -2.08 -10.83
CA LYS A 121 -2.55 -1.22 -11.91
C LYS A 121 -3.83 -1.82 -12.49
N TYR A 122 -4.76 -0.97 -12.91
CA TYR A 122 -6.05 -1.41 -13.41
C TYR A 122 -5.90 -2.49 -14.50
N GLY A 123 -6.76 -3.50 -14.43
CA GLY A 123 -6.82 -4.60 -15.39
C GLY A 123 -5.91 -5.79 -15.08
N SER A 124 -5.04 -5.74 -14.06
CA SER A 124 -4.10 -6.85 -13.83
C SER A 124 -4.51 -7.88 -12.77
N THR A 125 -5.25 -7.54 -11.72
CA THR A 125 -5.55 -8.53 -10.63
C THR A 125 -6.76 -8.25 -9.73
N ILE A 126 -7.70 -7.36 -10.12
CA ILE A 126 -9.00 -7.33 -9.43
C ILE A 126 -9.77 -8.57 -9.89
N PRO A 127 -10.48 -9.32 -9.03
CA PRO A 127 -11.29 -10.45 -9.48
C PRO A 127 -12.11 -10.03 -10.70
N ASP A 128 -12.14 -10.86 -11.76
CA ASP A 128 -12.78 -10.61 -13.07
C ASP A 128 -14.23 -10.12 -12.99
N GLN A 129 -14.85 -10.22 -11.82
CA GLN A 129 -16.17 -9.71 -11.53
C GLN A 129 -16.10 -8.70 -10.39
N ASP A 130 -16.56 -7.48 -10.67
CA ASP A 130 -16.87 -6.49 -9.65
C ASP A 130 -17.74 -7.15 -8.57
N PRO A 131 -17.27 -7.24 -7.32
CA PRO A 131 -18.02 -7.91 -6.25
C PRO A 131 -19.44 -7.34 -6.05
N ARG A 132 -19.72 -6.14 -6.55
CA ARG A 132 -21.06 -5.53 -6.52
C ARG A 132 -22.05 -6.17 -7.49
N SER A 133 -21.59 -6.87 -8.54
CA SER A 133 -22.50 -7.60 -9.45
C SER A 133 -23.19 -8.78 -8.77
N SER A 134 -22.63 -9.25 -7.66
CA SER A 134 -23.17 -10.34 -6.85
C SER A 134 -24.04 -9.77 -5.72
N ASN A 135 -25.32 -9.51 -6.00
CA ASN A 135 -26.40 -9.12 -5.06
C ASN A 135 -25.95 -8.66 -3.65
N PRO A 136 -25.79 -7.35 -3.39
CA PRO A 136 -25.30 -6.79 -2.12
C PRO A 136 -26.27 -6.90 -0.92
N GLY A 137 -27.38 -7.64 -1.06
CA GLY A 137 -28.53 -7.58 -0.16
C GLY A 137 -28.36 -8.15 1.25
N THR A 138 -27.26 -8.82 1.57
CA THR A 138 -27.18 -9.65 2.80
C THR A 138 -26.20 -9.15 3.87
N VAL A 139 -25.38 -8.13 3.60
CA VAL A 139 -24.29 -7.73 4.52
C VAL A 139 -24.58 -6.41 5.27
N VAL A 140 -25.60 -5.64 4.88
CA VAL A 140 -25.82 -4.29 5.45
C VAL A 140 -26.71 -4.34 6.69
N GLY A 141 -26.10 -4.50 7.85
CA GLY A 141 -26.72 -4.13 9.13
C GLY A 141 -26.90 -2.61 9.20
N LYS A 142 -28.15 -2.12 9.17
CA LYS A 142 -28.44 -0.68 9.20
C LYS A 142 -28.00 -0.06 10.53
N ARG A 143 -26.89 0.69 10.54
CA ARG A 143 -26.52 1.58 11.64
C ARG A 143 -26.52 3.02 11.13
N ALA A 144 -27.46 3.83 11.63
CA ALA A 144 -27.54 5.24 11.27
C ALA A 144 -26.36 6.01 11.93
N GLN A 145 -25.39 6.44 11.13
CA GLN A 145 -24.32 7.34 11.57
C GLN A 145 -24.70 8.80 11.28
N LYS A 146 -24.20 9.71 12.11
CA LYS A 146 -24.40 11.16 12.01
C LYS A 146 -23.44 11.68 10.94
N ILE A 147 -23.96 11.97 9.76
CA ILE A 147 -23.17 12.32 8.56
C ILE A 147 -22.75 13.80 8.65
N ASN A 148 -21.45 14.07 8.60
CA ASN A 148 -20.92 15.43 8.33
C ASN A 148 -21.33 15.84 6.90
N GLU A 149 -21.63 17.11 6.66
CA GLU A 149 -22.15 17.62 5.37
C GLU A 149 -21.29 17.19 4.16
N PHE A 150 -21.70 16.12 3.48
CA PHE A 150 -21.15 15.72 2.17
C PHE A 150 -21.90 16.45 1.05
N PRO A 151 -21.27 16.64 -0.13
CA PRO A 151 -21.96 17.16 -1.30
C PRO A 151 -23.22 16.35 -1.61
N SER A 152 -24.25 17.01 -2.14
CA SER A 152 -25.61 16.48 -2.33
C SER A 152 -25.70 15.16 -3.11
N SER A 153 -24.64 14.78 -3.83
CA SER A 153 -24.55 13.53 -4.57
C SER A 153 -24.20 12.31 -3.71
N GLY A 154 -23.63 12.52 -2.51
CA GLY A 154 -23.20 11.44 -1.60
C GLY A 154 -22.04 10.57 -2.09
N PHE A 155 -21.53 10.81 -3.31
CA PHE A 155 -20.39 10.10 -3.89
C PHE A 155 -19.06 10.66 -3.40
N LEU A 156 -18.06 9.79 -3.31
CA LEU A 156 -16.70 10.14 -2.92
C LEU A 156 -15.88 10.56 -4.14
N TYR A 157 -15.15 11.67 -4.01
CA TYR A 157 -14.29 12.22 -5.07
C TYR A 157 -12.83 12.29 -4.63
N PRO A 158 -11.86 12.00 -5.53
CA PRO A 158 -12.03 11.66 -6.95
C PRO A 158 -12.44 10.19 -7.18
N HIS A 159 -13.39 9.97 -8.11
CA HIS A 159 -14.01 8.65 -8.34
C HIS A 159 -12.98 7.54 -8.61
N SER A 160 -12.00 7.78 -9.48
CA SER A 160 -10.97 6.79 -9.83
C SER A 160 -10.23 6.26 -8.60
N VAL A 161 -9.79 7.15 -7.70
CA VAL A 161 -9.17 6.78 -6.42
C VAL A 161 -10.08 5.93 -5.57
N HIS A 162 -11.29 6.42 -5.29
CA HIS A 162 -12.21 5.70 -4.43
C HIS A 162 -12.59 4.34 -4.98
N ILE A 163 -12.81 4.23 -6.30
CA ILE A 163 -13.14 2.96 -6.92
C ILE A 163 -12.02 1.93 -6.72
N LEU A 164 -10.76 2.28 -7.02
CA LEU A 164 -9.65 1.32 -6.94
C LEU A 164 -9.50 0.70 -5.55
N TYR A 165 -9.34 1.54 -4.53
CA TYR A 165 -9.03 1.04 -3.20
C TYR A 165 -10.28 0.49 -2.51
N LEU A 166 -11.48 1.07 -2.71
CA LEU A 166 -12.71 0.54 -2.09
C LEU A 166 -13.11 -0.80 -2.68
N THR A 167 -12.87 -1.07 -3.96
CA THR A 167 -13.05 -2.41 -4.52
C THR A 167 -12.12 -3.42 -3.84
N TYR A 168 -10.86 -3.06 -3.60
CA TYR A 168 -9.93 -3.91 -2.86
C TYR A 168 -10.36 -4.13 -1.40
N LEU A 169 -10.74 -3.06 -0.69
CA LEU A 169 -11.27 -3.13 0.67
C LEU A 169 -12.56 -3.94 0.73
N TYR A 170 -13.41 -3.88 -0.29
CA TYR A 170 -14.62 -4.69 -0.35
C TYR A 170 -14.29 -6.18 -0.49
N CYS A 171 -13.24 -6.53 -1.24
CA CYS A 171 -12.75 -7.92 -1.27
C CYS A 171 -12.25 -8.40 0.10
N ILE A 172 -11.61 -7.53 0.88
CA ILE A 172 -11.21 -7.81 2.27
C ILE A 172 -12.44 -7.99 3.16
N ALA A 173 -13.43 -7.09 3.06
CA ALA A 173 -14.68 -7.16 3.80
C ALA A 173 -15.48 -8.46 3.53
N LEU A 174 -15.38 -9.00 2.31
CA LEU A 174 -15.97 -10.28 1.94
C LEU A 174 -15.13 -11.50 2.37
N GLY A 175 -13.97 -11.31 3.00
CA GLY A 175 -13.06 -12.40 3.38
C GLY A 175 -12.37 -13.08 2.19
N LYS A 176 -12.46 -12.52 0.97
CA LYS A 176 -11.74 -13.03 -0.21
C LYS A 176 -10.24 -12.77 -0.11
N VAL A 177 -9.87 -11.72 0.63
CA VAL A 177 -8.49 -11.35 0.92
C VAL A 177 -8.32 -11.31 2.43
N ASN A 178 -7.42 -12.14 2.96
CA ASN A 178 -7.14 -12.21 4.38
C ASN A 178 -5.90 -11.36 4.72
N LEU A 179 -6.02 -10.54 5.76
CA LEU A 179 -4.94 -9.74 6.32
C LEU A 179 -4.51 -10.34 7.68
N PRO A 180 -3.36 -9.90 8.24
CA PRO A 180 -2.98 -10.27 9.58
C PRO A 180 -3.97 -9.79 10.65
N GLU A 181 -4.37 -10.66 11.58
CA GLU A 181 -5.33 -10.33 12.66
C GLU A 181 -4.82 -9.22 13.60
N GLY A 182 -3.50 -9.10 13.73
CA GLY A 182 -2.82 -8.06 14.52
C GLY A 182 -2.78 -6.68 13.85
N LEU A 183 -3.25 -6.55 12.61
CA LEU A 183 -3.03 -5.36 11.80
C LEU A 183 -3.80 -4.15 12.34
N GLU A 184 -3.06 -3.08 12.64
CA GLU A 184 -3.60 -1.80 13.10
C GLU A 184 -3.67 -0.77 11.98
N ILE A 185 -2.71 -0.82 11.04
CA ILE A 185 -2.54 0.16 9.96
C ILE A 185 -2.41 -0.57 8.63
N LEU A 186 -3.33 -0.29 7.70
CA LEU A 186 -3.23 -0.71 6.30
C LEU A 186 -2.95 0.51 5.44
N GLU A 187 -1.83 0.49 4.72
CA GLU A 187 -1.50 1.50 3.74
C GLU A 187 -1.61 0.90 2.33
N LEU A 188 -2.40 1.53 1.48
CA LEU A 188 -2.62 1.13 0.10
C LEU A 188 -1.95 2.18 -0.79
N LYS A 189 -0.81 1.84 -1.35
CA LYS A 189 -0.12 2.67 -2.33
C LYS A 189 -0.81 2.51 -3.68
N THR A 190 -1.12 3.61 -4.33
CA THR A 190 -1.62 3.62 -5.70
C THR A 190 -0.72 4.52 -6.55
N ASP A 191 -0.60 4.17 -7.83
CA ASP A 191 0.08 4.96 -8.86
C ASP A 191 -0.99 5.48 -9.81
N MET A 192 -1.87 6.34 -9.27
CA MET A 192 -2.84 7.00 -10.11
C MET A 192 -2.33 8.37 -10.45
N HIS A 193 -2.09 8.57 -11.74
CA HIS A 193 -2.26 9.88 -12.33
C HIS A 193 -3.70 10.27 -12.02
N LEU A 194 -3.87 11.04 -10.94
CA LEU A 194 -4.99 11.95 -10.89
C LEU A 194 -4.77 12.76 -12.15
N ASP A 195 -5.55 12.48 -13.19
CA ASP A 195 -5.57 13.31 -14.40
C ASP A 195 -5.80 14.71 -13.87
N ARG A 196 -4.71 15.44 -13.65
CA ARG A 196 -4.75 16.82 -13.24
C ARG A 196 -5.35 17.43 -14.49
N PRO A 197 -6.57 17.98 -14.44
CA PRO A 197 -7.06 18.75 -15.56
C PRO A 197 -5.97 19.77 -15.81
N GLU A 198 -5.28 19.66 -16.94
CA GLU A 198 -4.09 20.43 -17.21
C GLU A 198 -4.48 21.89 -17.01
N LEU A 199 -3.88 22.51 -15.98
CA LEU A 199 -4.12 23.92 -15.66
C LEU A 199 -3.60 24.85 -16.78
N ASP A 200 -3.03 24.29 -17.84
CA ASP A 200 -2.66 25.00 -19.05
C ASP A 200 -3.87 25.18 -19.97
N SER A 201 -4.53 26.32 -19.72
CA SER A 201 -5.00 27.24 -20.76
C SER A 201 -6.09 26.78 -21.74
N ASN A 202 -7.30 27.30 -21.48
CA ASN A 202 -8.33 27.68 -22.46
C ASN A 202 -9.18 26.64 -23.18
N GLU A 203 -8.88 25.34 -23.14
CA GLU A 203 -9.81 24.33 -23.70
C GLU A 203 -10.80 23.85 -22.63
N ARG A 204 -11.88 24.63 -22.43
CA ARG A 204 -13.07 24.23 -21.66
C ARG A 204 -13.91 23.18 -22.42
N HIS A 205 -13.30 22.12 -22.92
CA HIS A 205 -14.01 21.05 -23.61
C HIS A 205 -14.28 19.86 -22.66
N ASP A 206 -15.56 19.74 -22.29
CA ASP A 206 -16.29 18.51 -21.95
C ASP A 206 -15.83 17.63 -20.77
N VAL A 207 -15.84 18.18 -19.56
CA VAL A 207 -15.82 17.41 -18.29
C VAL A 207 -16.93 16.34 -18.23
N VAL A 208 -18.02 16.50 -18.99
CA VAL A 208 -19.19 15.59 -18.98
C VAL A 208 -18.90 14.23 -19.61
N ASN A 209 -17.88 14.09 -20.47
CA ASN A 209 -17.47 12.77 -21.00
C ASN A 209 -16.62 11.96 -20.01
N SER A 210 -16.09 12.61 -18.97
CA SER A 210 -15.20 11.97 -17.99
C SER A 210 -15.92 10.91 -17.15
N ASP A 211 -17.15 11.14 -16.70
CA ASP A 211 -17.82 10.22 -15.77
C ASP A 211 -18.19 8.88 -16.43
N LYS A 212 -18.64 8.90 -17.69
CA LYS A 212 -18.93 7.67 -18.43
C LYS A 212 -17.66 6.87 -18.71
N GLU A 213 -16.57 7.56 -19.05
CA GLU A 213 -15.27 6.91 -19.28
C GLU A 213 -14.76 6.29 -17.97
N ILE A 214 -14.77 7.04 -16.86
CA ILE A 214 -14.44 6.55 -15.52
C ILE A 214 -15.30 5.34 -15.17
N ILE A 215 -16.62 5.38 -15.38
CA ILE A 215 -17.51 4.25 -15.09
C ILE A 215 -17.19 3.05 -15.97
N SER A 216 -16.93 3.26 -17.26
CA SER A 216 -16.58 2.18 -18.19
C SER A 216 -15.24 1.53 -17.86
N ARG A 217 -14.28 2.33 -17.37
CA ARG A 217 -12.89 1.92 -17.12
C ARG A 217 -12.69 1.36 -15.73
N TYR A 218 -13.37 1.92 -14.74
CA TYR A 218 -13.15 1.65 -13.32
C TYR A 218 -14.38 1.02 -12.66
N GLY A 219 -15.57 1.20 -13.21
CA GLY A 219 -16.83 0.73 -12.64
C GLY A 219 -17.60 1.85 -11.95
N GLN A 220 -18.70 1.49 -11.30
CA GLN A 220 -19.56 2.46 -10.62
C GLN A 220 -18.80 3.20 -9.49
N PRO A 221 -19.08 4.49 -9.24
CA PRO A 221 -18.52 5.20 -8.09
C PRO A 221 -19.07 4.68 -6.76
N TYR A 222 -18.34 4.90 -5.68
CA TYR A 222 -18.78 4.55 -4.33
C TYR A 222 -19.39 5.76 -3.62
N THR A 223 -20.50 5.54 -2.93
CA THR A 223 -21.04 6.51 -1.99
C THR A 223 -20.32 6.44 -0.65
N HIS A 224 -20.40 7.52 0.14
CA HIS A 224 -19.88 7.53 1.51
C HIS A 224 -20.52 6.42 2.36
N GLU A 225 -21.83 6.19 2.24
CA GLU A 225 -22.54 5.13 2.96
C GLU A 225 -21.99 3.73 2.63
N MET A 226 -21.73 3.46 1.35
CA MET A 226 -21.12 2.20 0.93
C MET A 226 -19.72 2.03 1.51
N ALA A 227 -18.90 3.09 1.49
CA ALA A 227 -17.56 3.05 2.08
C ALA A 227 -17.62 2.76 3.59
N CYS A 228 -18.50 3.43 4.35
CA CYS A 228 -18.72 3.14 5.77
C CYS A 228 -19.16 1.69 6.00
N SER A 229 -20.08 1.15 5.20
CA SER A 229 -20.52 -0.25 5.33
C SER A 229 -19.39 -1.25 5.08
N ILE A 230 -18.51 -0.98 4.11
CA ILE A 230 -17.30 -1.78 3.86
C ILE A 230 -16.37 -1.74 5.07
N LEU A 231 -16.10 -0.54 5.59
CA LEU A 231 -15.20 -0.33 6.73
C LEU A 231 -15.74 -0.93 8.03
N ASP A 232 -17.05 -0.89 8.26
CA ASP A 232 -17.71 -1.56 9.38
C ASP A 232 -17.55 -3.08 9.28
N SER A 233 -17.68 -3.64 8.07
CA SER A 233 -17.46 -5.07 7.83
C SER A 233 -15.99 -5.46 8.08
N ILE A 234 -15.03 -4.65 7.61
CA ILE A 234 -13.61 -4.82 7.90
C ILE A 234 -13.36 -4.74 9.41
N SER A 235 -14.04 -3.85 10.12
CA SER A 235 -13.89 -3.65 11.57
C SER A 235 -14.32 -4.86 12.40
N ILE A 236 -15.26 -5.65 11.89
CA ILE A 236 -15.67 -6.92 12.48
C ILE A 236 -14.58 -7.97 12.28
N LEU A 237 -14.01 -8.07 11.07
CA LEU A 237 -12.97 -9.03 10.73
C LEU A 237 -11.61 -8.71 11.38
N TYR A 238 -11.29 -7.42 11.50
CA TYR A 238 -10.01 -6.90 11.98
C TYR A 238 -10.23 -5.86 13.09
N PRO A 239 -10.56 -6.30 14.32
CA PRO A 239 -10.96 -5.39 15.40
C PRO A 239 -9.84 -4.45 15.86
N LYS A 240 -8.58 -4.80 15.61
CA LYS A 240 -7.41 -3.96 15.92
C LYS A 240 -7.14 -2.87 14.88
N MET A 241 -7.80 -2.91 13.72
CA MET A 241 -7.57 -1.96 12.64
C MET A 241 -8.06 -0.57 13.04
N LYS A 242 -7.14 0.40 13.05
CA LYS A 242 -7.35 1.79 13.44
C LYS A 242 -7.28 2.73 12.24
N HIS A 243 -6.42 2.42 11.26
CA HIS A 243 -6.14 3.31 10.15
C HIS A 243 -6.09 2.57 8.82
N ILE A 244 -6.73 3.15 7.82
CA ILE A 244 -6.53 2.81 6.42
C ILE A 244 -6.09 4.07 5.69
N GLN A 245 -4.91 4.03 5.09
CA GLN A 245 -4.36 5.16 4.36
C GLN A 245 -4.18 4.79 2.90
N ILE A 246 -4.56 5.67 2.00
CA ILE A 246 -4.38 5.52 0.57
C ILE A 246 -3.33 6.54 0.19
N ILE A 247 -2.16 6.07 -0.22
CA ILE A 247 -1.02 6.91 -0.57
C ILE A 247 -0.91 6.90 -2.08
N ASN A 248 -1.21 8.02 -2.69
CA ASN A 248 -0.90 8.24 -4.09
C ASN A 248 0.41 9.03 -4.18
N GLN A 249 1.41 8.45 -4.82
CA GLN A 249 2.70 9.09 -5.03
C GLN A 249 2.88 9.28 -6.53
N ASP A 250 2.56 10.48 -7.00
CA ASP A 250 2.77 10.83 -8.40
C ASP A 250 4.17 11.42 -8.58
N ARG A 251 4.94 10.87 -9.51
CA ARG A 251 6.28 11.34 -9.86
C ARG A 251 6.18 12.16 -11.14
N THR A 252 6.19 13.48 -11.00
CA THR A 252 6.31 14.37 -12.16
C THR A 252 7.79 14.69 -12.37
N SER A 253 8.36 14.24 -13.49
CA SER A 253 9.70 14.63 -13.89
C SER A 253 9.59 15.65 -15.02
N ARG A 254 9.96 16.91 -14.75
CA ARG A 254 10.14 17.93 -15.80
C ARG A 254 11.61 18.32 -15.84
N TRP A 255 12.30 17.88 -16.90
CA TRP A 255 13.64 18.25 -17.38
C TRP A 255 14.81 18.14 -16.38
N THR A 256 14.72 18.68 -15.17
CA THR A 256 15.78 18.65 -14.14
C THR A 256 15.24 18.53 -12.71
N VAL A 257 13.92 18.62 -12.50
CA VAL A 257 13.31 18.53 -11.16
C VAL A 257 12.29 17.41 -11.16
N THR A 258 12.56 16.36 -10.38
CA THR A 258 11.56 15.38 -9.99
C THR A 258 10.75 15.99 -8.84
N ARG A 259 9.45 16.24 -9.06
CA ARG A 259 8.51 16.60 -8.00
C ARG A 259 7.66 15.38 -7.67
N TYR A 260 7.57 15.11 -6.38
CA TYR A 260 6.66 14.10 -5.85
C TYR A 260 5.41 14.80 -5.36
N HIS A 261 4.27 14.47 -5.95
CA HIS A 261 2.98 14.88 -5.40
C HIS A 261 2.48 13.75 -4.52
N PHE A 262 2.35 14.04 -3.22
CA PHE A 262 1.81 13.11 -2.25
C PHE A 262 0.36 13.46 -1.99
N TYR A 263 -0.52 12.53 -2.27
CA TYR A 263 -1.92 12.65 -1.93
C TYR A 263 -2.27 11.51 -0.99
N ALA A 264 -2.73 11.85 0.22
CA ALA A 264 -3.05 10.87 1.23
C ALA A 264 -4.53 10.96 1.58
N LEU A 265 -5.29 9.91 1.31
CA LEU A 265 -6.62 9.75 1.90
C LEU A 265 -6.49 8.91 3.15
N LYS A 266 -7.17 9.31 4.22
CA LYS A 266 -7.10 8.61 5.50
C LYS A 266 -8.50 8.30 6.00
N TRP A 267 -8.71 7.04 6.34
CA TRP A 267 -9.82 6.59 7.17
C TRP A 267 -9.27 6.26 8.56
N ALA A 268 -9.81 6.88 9.60
CA ALA A 268 -9.42 6.66 10.98
C ALA A 268 -10.61 6.23 11.82
N ARG A 269 -10.44 5.17 12.59
CA ARG A 269 -11.44 4.65 13.51
C ARG A 269 -11.26 5.28 14.89
N ASP A 270 -12.32 5.88 15.41
CA ASP A 270 -12.33 6.44 16.76
C ASP A 270 -12.55 5.34 17.84
N GLU A 271 -12.47 5.73 19.12
CA GLU A 271 -12.72 4.84 20.25
C GLU A 271 -14.15 4.27 20.30
N ARG A 272 -15.10 4.95 19.62
CA ARG A 272 -16.50 4.53 19.50
C ARG A 272 -16.74 3.65 18.28
N SER A 273 -15.67 3.24 17.59
CA SER A 273 -15.72 2.45 16.36
C SER A 273 -16.38 3.13 15.16
N ASN A 274 -16.42 4.46 15.12
CA ASN A 274 -16.85 5.19 13.93
C ASN A 274 -15.64 5.49 13.04
N TRP A 275 -15.84 5.38 11.73
CA TRP A 275 -14.84 5.77 10.76
C TRP A 275 -14.99 7.23 10.39
N THR A 276 -13.86 7.95 10.39
CA THR A 276 -13.75 9.33 9.95
C THR A 276 -12.86 9.39 8.73
N TYR A 277 -13.31 10.12 7.72
CA TYR A 277 -12.57 10.36 6.48
C TYR A 277 -11.83 11.69 6.55
N THR A 278 -10.57 11.71 6.12
CA THR A 278 -9.79 12.92 5.98
C THR A 278 -9.06 12.88 4.65
N ASP A 279 -9.23 13.94 3.87
CA ASP A 279 -8.49 14.19 2.64
C ASP A 279 -7.29 15.09 2.96
N LEU A 280 -6.09 14.51 2.96
CA LEU A 280 -4.84 15.22 3.22
C LEU A 280 -4.15 15.49 1.89
N LYS A 281 -4.28 16.72 1.42
CA LYS A 281 -3.53 17.24 0.28
C LYS A 281 -2.25 17.89 0.78
N GLU A 282 -1.14 17.17 0.74
CA GLU A 282 0.17 17.72 1.05
C GLU A 282 1.01 17.80 -0.23
N GLU A 283 1.14 19.00 -0.79
CA GLU A 283 2.12 19.23 -1.84
C GLU A 283 3.53 19.30 -1.23
N CYS A 284 4.15 18.13 -1.05
CA CYS A 284 5.54 18.04 -0.65
C CYS A 284 6.48 18.11 -1.86
N SER A 285 6.94 19.31 -2.21
CA SER A 285 8.05 19.46 -3.16
C SER A 285 9.36 19.05 -2.48
N ARG A 286 9.74 17.77 -2.56
CA ARG A 286 11.07 17.30 -2.15
C ARG A 286 12.00 17.25 -3.36
N SER A 287 13.18 17.85 -3.24
CA SER A 287 14.25 17.64 -4.22
C SER A 287 14.80 16.21 -4.07
N GLU A 288 15.35 15.60 -5.13
CA GLU A 288 15.96 14.26 -5.03
C GLU A 288 17.08 14.20 -3.98
N ASP A 289 17.69 15.35 -3.64
CA ASP A 289 18.71 15.47 -2.60
C ASP A 289 18.17 15.38 -1.16
N ASP A 290 16.85 15.57 -0.96
CA ASP A 290 16.19 15.57 0.35
C ASP A 290 15.72 14.17 0.80
N TYR A 291 16.07 13.10 0.08
CA TYR A 291 15.67 11.71 0.42
C TYR A 291 16.32 11.14 1.69
N LYS A 292 16.99 11.96 2.51
CA LYS A 292 17.35 11.59 3.89
C LYS A 292 16.08 11.56 4.74
N PHE A 293 15.45 10.39 4.76
CA PHE A 293 14.15 10.10 5.38
C PHE A 293 13.96 10.64 6.80
N ASP A 294 13.03 11.57 6.94
CA ASP A 294 12.18 11.63 8.14
C ASP A 294 11.21 10.44 8.09
N SER A 295 11.37 9.53 9.04
CA SER A 295 10.30 8.62 9.43
C SER A 295 9.13 9.46 9.94
N ILE A 296 8.03 9.52 9.17
CA ILE A 296 6.75 10.00 9.67
C ILE A 296 6.36 9.03 10.80
N ALA A 297 6.45 9.53 12.04
CA ALA A 297 6.04 8.86 13.25
C ALA A 297 4.51 8.73 13.34
#